data_AF-A0A2H6AI88-F1
#
_entry.id   AF-A0A2H6AI88-F1
#
_cell.length_a   1.000
_cell.length_b   1.000
_cell.length_c   1.000
_cell.angle_alpha   90.00
_cell.angle_beta   90.00
_cell.angle_gamma   90.00
#
_symmetry.space_group_name_H-M   'P 1'
#
loop_
_entity.id
_entity.type
_entity.pdbx_description
1 polymer ?
#
loop_
_entity_poly.entity_id
_entity_poly.type
_entity_poly.pdbx_seq_one_letter_code
_entity_poly.pdbx_strand_id
1 'polypeptide(L)' 'MVKVSLDNVQHLGTFVELETHASEKDLNRARTALEHLAHRLGLENPERRSYLELYFAYLRSLPFEDLPPLPPIT' A
#
# COMPACT_ATOMS: atom_id res chain seq x y z
N MET A 1 -18.96 3.46 3.23
CA MET A 1 -18.41 2.61 4.31
C MET A 1 -16.92 2.55 4.09
N VAL A 2 -16.13 2.77 5.14
CA VAL A 2 -14.67 2.61 5.07
C VAL A 2 -14.34 1.14 5.25
N LYS A 3 -13.46 0.61 4.41
CA LYS A 3 -12.84 -0.71 4.59
C LYS A 3 -11.40 -0.52 5.04
N VAL A 4 -10.93 -1.46 5.86
CA VAL A 4 -9.58 -1.48 6.41
C VAL A 4 -8.99 -2.85 6.12
N SER A 5 -7.81 -2.87 5.51
CA SER A 5 -7.02 -4.08 5.25
C SER A 5 -5.73 -4.02 6.05
N LEU A 6 -5.32 -5.15 6.62
CA LEU A 6 -4.05 -5.31 7.33
C LEU A 6 -3.22 -6.34 6.56
N ASP A 7 -2.18 -5.88 5.90
CA ASP A 7 -1.39 -6.71 5.00
C ASP A 7 0.01 -6.93 5.57
N ASN A 8 0.47 -8.17 5.53
CA ASN A 8 1.88 -8.49 5.73
C ASN A 8 2.45 -8.95 4.39
N VAL A 9 3.16 -8.05 3.72
CA VAL A 9 3.65 -8.25 2.37
C VAL A 9 5.10 -8.72 2.44
N GLN A 10 5.36 -9.90 1.86
CA GLN A 10 6.68 -10.52 1.88
C GLN A 10 7.74 -9.53 1.36
N HIS A 11 8.85 -9.40 2.11
CA HIS A 11 9.97 -8.48 1.84
C HIS A 11 9.68 -6.97 1.96
N LEU A 12 8.42 -6.55 2.08
CA LEU A 12 8.06 -5.13 2.18
C LEU A 12 7.59 -4.72 3.58
N GLY A 13 7.13 -5.69 4.39
CA GLY A 13 6.70 -5.46 5.76
C GLY A 13 5.18 -5.35 5.91
N THR A 14 4.73 -4.68 6.96
CA THR A 14 3.31 -4.57 7.32
C THR A 14 2.73 -3.23 6.88
N PHE A 15 1.54 -3.27 6.28
CA PHE A 15 0.82 -2.12 5.76
C PHE A 15 -0.63 -2.11 6.25
N VAL A 16 -1.20 -0.91 6.30
CA VAL A 16 -2.63 -0.69 6.55
C VAL A 16 -3.20 0.09 5.38
N GLU A 17 -4.19 -0.47 4.70
CA GLU A 17 -4.92 0.22 3.65
C GLU A 17 -6.27 0.71 4.17
N LEU A 18 -6.58 1.99 3.90
CA LEU A 18 -7.86 2.60 4.21
C LEU A 18 -8.53 3.00 2.89
N GLU A 19 -9.68 2.43 2.59
CA GLU A 19 -10.41 2.70 1.35
C GLU A 19 -11.89 2.99 1.59
N THR A 20 -12.48 3.81 0.73
CA THR A 20 -13.93 4.01 0.68
C THR A 20 -14.36 4.28 -0.75
N HIS A 21 -15.60 3.91 -1.08
CA HIS A 21 -16.22 4.31 -2.34
C HIS A 21 -16.86 5.68 -2.15
N ALA A 22 -16.75 6.54 -3.16
CA ALA A 22 -17.34 7.87 -3.18
C ALA A 22 -17.72 8.25 -4.62
N SER A 23 -18.74 9.11 -4.74
CA SER A 23 -19.00 9.78 -6.02
C SER A 23 -17.90 10.79 -6.34
N GLU A 24 -17.76 11.19 -7.59
CA GLU A 24 -16.79 12.22 -7.98
C GLU A 24 -16.97 13.53 -7.21
N LYS A 25 -18.21 13.92 -6.95
CA LYS A 25 -18.57 15.12 -6.17
C LYS A 25 -18.10 15.03 -4.71
N ASP A 26 -17.95 13.82 -4.17
CA ASP A 26 -17.59 13.57 -2.79
C ASP A 26 -16.11 13.19 -2.60
N LEU A 27 -15.31 13.11 -3.67
CA LEU A 27 -13.91 12.64 -3.62
C LEU A 27 -13.06 13.38 -2.58
N ASN A 28 -13.13 14.72 -2.56
CA ASN A 28 -12.36 15.53 -1.61
C ASN A 28 -12.80 15.27 -0.16
N ARG A 29 -14.10 15.10 0.07
CA ARG A 29 -14.66 14.79 1.40
C ARG A 29 -14.23 13.39 1.85
N ALA A 30 -14.27 12.41 0.95
CA ALA A 30 -13.85 11.04 1.20
C ALA A 30 -12.35 10.98 1.55
N ARG A 31 -11.50 11.67 0.79
CA ARG A 31 -10.06 11.77 1.06
C ARG A 31 -9.80 12.37 2.46
N THR A 32 -10.43 13.50 2.76
CA THR A 32 -10.31 14.16 4.07
C THR A 32 -10.74 13.23 5.21
N ALA A 33 -11.81 12.46 5.03
CA ALA A 33 -12.27 11.50 6.02
C ALA A 33 -11.26 10.34 6.25
N LEU A 34 -10.63 9.84 5.18
CA LEU A 34 -9.58 8.81 5.29
C LEU A 34 -8.32 9.37 5.98
N GLU A 35 -7.91 10.59 5.66
CA GLU A 35 -6.77 11.26 6.31
C GLU A 35 -7.01 11.47 7.81
N HIS A 36 -8.20 11.93 8.20
CA HIS A 36 -8.57 12.05 9.61
C HIS A 36 -8.61 10.69 10.33
N LEU A 37 -9.07 9.64 9.66
CA LEU A 37 -9.07 8.30 10.24
C LEU A 37 -7.64 7.78 10.41
N ALA A 38 -6.78 7.95 9.40
CA ALA A 38 -5.36 7.57 9.47
C ALA A 38 -4.66 8.24 10.66
N HIS A 39 -4.85 9.55 10.83
CA HIS A 39 -4.31 10.30 11.97
C HIS A 39 -4.83 9.76 13.31
N ARG A 40 -6.12 9.47 13.42
CA ARG A 40 -6.71 8.90 14.64
C ARG A 40 -6.18 7.50 14.98
N LEU A 41 -5.76 6.74 13.97
CA LEU A 41 -5.18 5.40 14.13
C LEU A 41 -3.66 5.45 14.36
N GLY A 42 -3.03 6.63 14.35
CA GLY A 42 -1.58 6.78 14.51
C GLY A 42 -0.79 6.32 13.28
N LEU A 43 -1.40 6.37 12.08
CA LEU A 43 -0.72 6.03 10.83
C LEU A 43 0.00 7.28 10.30
N GLU A 44 1.33 7.32 10.46
CA GLU A 44 2.15 8.53 10.22
C GLU A 44 2.95 8.51 8.92
N ASN A 45 3.16 7.33 8.32
CA ASN A 45 3.96 7.16 7.09
C ASN A 45 3.08 6.71 5.91
N PRO A 46 2.44 7.64 5.18
CA PRO A 46 1.67 7.28 4.00
C PRO A 46 2.59 6.78 2.87
N GLU A 47 2.30 5.60 2.34
CA GLU A 47 2.94 5.06 1.15
C GLU A 47 2.02 5.22 -0.05
N ARG A 48 2.53 5.84 -1.13
CA ARG A 48 1.73 6.11 -2.34
C ARG A 48 2.00 5.11 -3.46
N ARG A 49 3.11 4.37 -3.36
CA ARG A 49 3.47 3.30 -4.29
C ARG A 49 2.63 2.07 -3.99
N SER A 50 2.21 1.39 -5.04
CA SER A 50 1.63 0.05 -4.93
C SER A 50 2.67 -0.94 -4.40
N TYR A 51 2.20 -2.06 -3.83
CA TYR A 51 3.10 -3.16 -3.44
C TYR A 51 3.97 -3.65 -4.59
N LEU A 52 3.48 -3.63 -5.83
CA LEU A 52 4.27 -4.01 -7.00
C LEU A 52 5.43 -3.04 -7.25
N GLU A 53 5.18 -1.73 -7.18
CA GLU A 53 6.23 -0.72 -7.33
C GLU A 53 7.27 -0.80 -6.22
N LEU A 54 6.83 -1.01 -4.98
CA LEU A 54 7.70 -1.26 -3.83
C LEU A 54 8.52 -2.53 -4.02
N TYR A 55 7.89 -3.61 -4.49
CA TYR A 55 8.56 -4.87 -4.73
C TYR A 55 9.62 -4.75 -5.82
N PHE A 56 9.34 -4.05 -6.92
CA PHE A 56 10.36 -3.77 -7.92
C PHE A 56 11.49 -2.87 -7.41
N ALA A 57 11.19 -1.90 -6.54
CA ALA A 57 12.23 -1.11 -5.90
C ALA A 57 13.12 -1.98 -4.99
N TYR A 58 12.51 -2.89 -4.22
CA TYR A 58 13.22 -3.90 -3.43
C TYR A 58 14.12 -4.77 -4.31
N LEU A 59 13.58 -5.36 -5.38
CA LEU A 59 14.35 -6.21 -6.30
C LEU A 59 15.55 -5.48 -6.92
N ARG A 60 15.39 -4.20 -7.29
CA ARG A 60 16.48 -3.38 -7.84
C ARG A 60 17.58 -3.06 -6.82
N SER A 61 17.28 -3.19 -5.53
CA SER A 61 18.25 -2.97 -4.45
C SER A 61 19.05 -4.23 -4.10
N LEU A 62 18.60 -5.40 -4.54
CA LEU A 62 19.25 -6.67 -4.27
C LEU A 62 20.49 -6.88 -5.16
N PRO A 63 21.55 -7.51 -4.62
CA PRO A 63 22.58 -8.15 -5.44
C PRO A 63 21.98 -9.19 -6.39
N PHE A 64 22.65 -9.46 -7.50
CA PHE A 64 22.14 -10.39 -8.53
C PHE A 64 21.93 -11.80 -7.97
N GLU A 65 22.83 -12.24 -7.11
CA GLU A 65 22.81 -13.53 -6.43
C GLU A 65 21.61 -13.73 -5.48
N ASP A 66 21.02 -12.64 -5.00
CA ASP A 66 19.91 -12.65 -4.05
C ASP A 66 18.55 -12.44 -4.73
N LEU A 67 18.53 -12.29 -6.07
CA LEU A 67 17.27 -12.13 -6.81
C LEU A 67 16.44 -13.42 -6.73
N PRO A 68 15.13 -13.31 -6.42
CA PRO A 68 14.24 -14.45 -6.46
C PRO A 68 14.13 -15.01 -7.88
N PRO A 69 13.90 -16.32 -8.05
CA PRO A 69 13.70 -16.91 -9.36
C PRO A 69 12.51 -16.24 -10.05
N LEU A 70 12.60 -16.10 -11.38
CA LEU A 70 11.49 -15.59 -12.17
C LEU A 70 10.25 -16.46 -11.91
N PRO A 71 9.06 -15.86 -11.68
CA PRO A 71 7.85 -16.64 -11.55
C PRO A 71 7.64 -17.46 -12.83
N PRO A 72 7.07 -18.68 -12.72
CA PRO A 72 6.78 -19.49 -13.89
C PRO A 72 5.85 -18.72 -14.83
N ILE A 73 6.18 -18.72 -16.12
CA ILE A 73 5.28 -18.20 -17.17
C ILE A 73 4.18 -19.25 -17.33
N THR A 74 3.04 -19.03 -16.66
CA THR A 74 1.80 -19.80 -16.85
C THR A 74 0.89 -19.13 -17.86
#